data_AF-A0A950C041-F1
#
_entry.id   AF-A0A950C041-F1
#
_cell.length_a   1.000
_cell.length_b   1.000
_cell.length_c   1.000
_cell.angle_alpha   90.00
_cell.angle_beta   90.00
_cell.angle_gamma   90.00
#
_symmetry.space_group_name_H-M   'P 1'
#
loop_
_entity.id
_entity.type
_entity.pdbx_description
1 polymer ?
#
loop_
_entity_poly.entity_id
_entity_poly.type
_entity_poly.pdbx_seq_one_letter_code
_entity_poly.pdbx_strand_id
1 'polypeptide(L)'
;PSAAQVLSLTPEQQARLAAMPAASRDQVLRWLATGDPILVAEARSKLAPLRPQPETPKTLPELLGRIRQDPSYPALAASGLAAALQDQKSYSGYLRRCEEAWRGELNPDRLLSAYKQAMGPKARNRGALFMVAVRCGVRDG
;
A
#
# COMPACT_ATOMS: atom_id res chain seq x y z
N PRO A 1 -25.14 -35.98 -7.49
CA PRO A 1 -24.77 -35.14 -6.31
C PRO A 1 -23.40 -34.50 -6.59
N SER A 2 -23.34 -33.18 -6.83
CA SER A 2 -22.08 -32.50 -7.16
C SER A 2 -21.16 -32.43 -5.94
N ALA A 3 -19.89 -32.85 -6.10
CA ALA A 3 -18.84 -32.88 -5.08
C ALA A 3 -18.64 -31.56 -4.32
N ALA A 4 -19.11 -30.43 -4.87
CA ALA A 4 -19.09 -29.12 -4.24
C ALA A 4 -19.99 -28.98 -3.00
N GLN A 5 -20.94 -29.89 -2.76
CA GLN A 5 -21.84 -29.85 -1.59
C GLN A 5 -21.21 -30.47 -0.32
N VAL A 6 -20.14 -31.26 -0.46
CA VAL A 6 -19.47 -31.92 0.68
C VAL A 6 -18.44 -31.00 1.34
N LEU A 7 -18.00 -29.97 0.63
CA LEU A 7 -17.05 -28.97 1.12
C LEU A 7 -17.85 -27.70 1.41
N SER A 8 -17.86 -27.25 2.67
CA SER A 8 -18.53 -26.02 3.12
C SER A 8 -17.91 -24.75 2.51
N LEU A 9 -18.00 -24.62 1.19
CA LEU A 9 -17.55 -23.46 0.43
C LEU A 9 -18.60 -22.36 0.54
N THR A 10 -18.14 -21.13 0.74
CA THR A 10 -18.99 -19.94 0.68
C THR A 10 -19.51 -19.73 -0.76
N PRO A 11 -20.65 -19.04 -0.94
CA PRO A 11 -21.19 -18.76 -2.28
C PRO A 11 -20.21 -18.03 -3.20
N GLU A 12 -19.36 -17.16 -2.64
CA GLU A 12 -18.29 -16.47 -3.40
C GLU A 12 -17.21 -17.43 -3.91
N GLN A 13 -16.80 -18.39 -3.08
CA GLN A 13 -15.87 -19.45 -3.47
C GLN A 13 -16.48 -20.39 -4.52
N GLN A 14 -17.78 -20.68 -4.42
CA GLN A 14 -18.50 -21.48 -5.43
C GLN A 14 -18.54 -20.76 -6.79
N ALA A 15 -18.83 -19.46 -6.80
CA ALA A 15 -18.80 -18.66 -8.03
C ALA A 15 -17.41 -18.63 -8.66
N ARG A 16 -16.35 -18.52 -7.84
CA ARG A 16 -14.96 -18.59 -8.31
C ARG A 16 -14.59 -19.96 -8.88
N LEU A 17 -14.98 -21.03 -8.19
CA LEU A 17 -14.76 -22.39 -8.65
C LEU A 17 -15.49 -22.65 -9.99
N ALA A 18 -16.68 -22.06 -10.19
CA ALA A 18 -17.44 -22.14 -11.43
C ALA A 18 -16.80 -21.34 -12.58
N ALA A 19 -16.16 -20.21 -12.27
CA ALA A 19 -15.47 -19.36 -13.24
C ALA A 19 -14.06 -19.87 -13.65
N MET A 20 -13.52 -20.88 -12.95
CA MET A 20 -12.22 -21.47 -13.26
C MET A 20 -12.25 -22.41 -14.48
N PRO A 21 -11.15 -22.54 -15.22
CA PRO A 21 -10.98 -23.59 -16.22
C PRO A 21 -11.18 -24.98 -15.61
N ALA A 22 -11.75 -25.92 -16.39
CA ALA A 22 -12.10 -27.25 -15.90
C ALA A 22 -10.93 -27.98 -15.22
N ALA A 23 -9.71 -27.87 -15.77
CA ALA A 23 -8.50 -28.47 -15.21
C ALA A 23 -8.14 -27.89 -13.83
N SER A 24 -8.20 -26.56 -13.68
CA SER A 24 -7.92 -25.88 -12.41
C SER A 24 -8.99 -26.16 -11.37
N ARG A 25 -10.27 -26.22 -11.78
CA ARG A 25 -11.39 -26.57 -10.92
C ARG A 25 -11.24 -27.97 -10.34
N ASP A 26 -10.90 -28.94 -11.17
CA ASP A 26 -10.72 -30.35 -10.78
C ASP A 26 -9.53 -30.53 -9.83
N GLN A 27 -8.44 -29.80 -10.07
CA GLN A 27 -7.28 -29.76 -9.17
C GLN A 27 -7.64 -29.19 -7.80
N VAL A 28 -8.36 -28.06 -7.75
CA VAL A 28 -8.80 -27.43 -6.49
C VAL A 28 -9.73 -28.37 -5.71
N LEU A 29 -10.66 -29.04 -6.38
CA LEU A 29 -11.54 -30.02 -5.73
C LEU A 29 -10.76 -31.22 -5.18
N ARG A 30 -9.78 -31.74 -5.93
CA ARG A 30 -8.89 -32.81 -5.47
C ARG A 30 -8.09 -32.40 -4.23
N TRP A 31 -7.51 -31.20 -4.23
CA TRP A 31 -6.77 -30.67 -3.09
C TRP A 31 -7.63 -30.40 -1.86
N LEU A 32 -8.91 -30.07 -2.05
CA LEU A 32 -9.84 -29.95 -0.92
C LEU A 32 -10.25 -31.32 -0.36
N ALA A 33 -10.32 -32.35 -1.21
CA ALA A 33 -10.71 -33.70 -0.84
C ALA A 33 -9.59 -34.50 -0.14
N THR A 34 -8.31 -34.14 -0.35
CA THR A 34 -7.18 -34.82 0.32
C THR A 34 -7.12 -34.55 1.81
N GLY A 35 -7.67 -33.44 2.29
CA GLY A 35 -7.60 -33.05 3.72
C GLY A 35 -6.21 -32.65 4.20
N ASP A 36 -5.21 -32.65 3.31
CA ASP A 36 -3.85 -32.21 3.61
C ASP A 36 -3.83 -30.69 3.86
N PRO A 37 -3.27 -30.22 4.99
CA PRO A 37 -3.36 -28.82 5.37
C PRO A 37 -2.66 -27.86 4.40
N ILE A 38 -1.60 -28.31 3.71
CA ILE A 38 -0.86 -27.51 2.74
C ILE A 38 -1.67 -27.40 1.46
N LEU A 39 -2.16 -28.52 0.93
CA LEU A 39 -2.97 -28.56 -0.29
C LEU A 39 -4.32 -27.86 -0.10
N VAL A 40 -4.94 -28.01 1.07
CA VAL A 40 -6.17 -27.29 1.42
C VAL A 40 -5.92 -25.78 1.51
N ALA A 41 -4.79 -25.34 2.06
CA ALA A 41 -4.42 -23.92 2.08
C ALA A 41 -4.20 -23.36 0.67
N GLU A 42 -3.53 -24.11 -0.21
CA GLU A 42 -3.34 -23.75 -1.62
C GLU A 42 -4.67 -23.65 -2.37
N ALA A 43 -5.55 -24.64 -2.19
CA ALA A 43 -6.88 -24.64 -2.78
C ALA A 43 -7.72 -23.44 -2.29
N ARG A 44 -7.69 -23.16 -0.98
CA ARG A 44 -8.37 -22.00 -0.40
C ARG A 44 -7.78 -20.67 -0.87
N SER A 45 -6.46 -20.61 -1.09
CA SER A 45 -5.79 -19.43 -1.65
C SER A 45 -6.27 -19.15 -3.09
N LYS A 46 -6.41 -20.20 -3.92
CA LYS A 46 -6.97 -20.08 -5.28
C LYS A 46 -8.44 -19.66 -5.29
N LEU A 47 -9.19 -20.05 -4.26
CA LEU A 47 -10.61 -19.68 -4.09
C LEU A 47 -10.81 -18.37 -3.34
N ALA A 48 -9.76 -17.78 -2.78
CA ALA A 48 -9.86 -16.52 -2.08
C ALA A 48 -10.30 -15.42 -3.06
N PRO A 49 -11.14 -14.47 -2.62
CA PRO A 49 -11.40 -13.29 -3.42
C PRO A 49 -10.07 -12.64 -3.78
N LEU A 50 -9.89 -12.29 -5.07
CA LEU A 50 -8.89 -11.29 -5.43
C LEU A 50 -9.31 -10.02 -4.68
N ARG A 51 -8.74 -9.81 -3.50
CA ARG A 51 -8.77 -8.49 -2.89
C ARG A 51 -8.18 -7.56 -3.95
N PRO A 52 -8.88 -6.48 -4.32
CA PRO A 52 -8.28 -5.50 -5.21
C PRO A 52 -6.96 -5.10 -4.57
N GLN A 53 -5.85 -5.38 -5.25
CA GLN A 53 -4.57 -4.87 -4.79
C GLN A 53 -4.73 -3.34 -4.79
N PRO A 54 -4.46 -2.66 -3.66
CA PRO A 54 -4.50 -1.21 -3.67
C PRO A 54 -3.54 -0.73 -4.76
N GLU A 55 -4.06 0.09 -5.68
CA GLU A 55 -3.26 0.58 -6.80
C GLU A 55 -2.01 1.26 -6.26
N THR A 56 -0.85 0.91 -6.84
CA THR A 56 0.42 1.56 -6.50
C THR A 56 0.27 3.06 -6.72
N PRO A 57 0.55 3.90 -5.70
CA PRO A 57 0.43 5.34 -5.83
C PRO A 57 1.34 5.84 -6.97
N LYS A 58 0.76 6.60 -7.90
CA LYS A 58 1.45 7.06 -9.12
C LYS A 58 2.08 8.44 -8.94
N THR A 59 1.64 9.19 -7.94
CA THR A 59 2.11 10.54 -7.67
C THR A 59 2.72 10.66 -6.27
N LEU A 60 3.62 11.64 -6.10
CA LEU A 60 4.23 11.93 -4.80
C LEU A 60 3.20 12.27 -3.70
N PRO A 61 2.16 13.10 -3.95
CA PRO A 61 1.09 13.32 -2.97
C PRO A 61 0.38 12.03 -2.51
N GLU A 62 0.13 11.10 -3.43
CA GLU A 62 -0.48 9.81 -3.10
C GLU A 62 0.47 8.93 -2.29
N LEU A 63 1.77 8.91 -2.64
CA LEU A 63 2.80 8.22 -1.86
C LEU A 63 2.88 8.76 -0.43
N LEU A 64 2.85 10.08 -0.24
CA LEU A 64 2.85 10.70 1.09
C LEU A 64 1.59 10.35 1.87
N GLY A 65 0.40 10.38 1.26
CA GLY A 65 -0.87 10.05 1.91
C GLY A 65 -1.03 8.56 2.24
N ARG A 66 -0.42 7.68 1.46
CA ARG A 66 -0.48 6.22 1.62
C ARG A 66 0.78 5.63 2.26
N ILE A 67 1.66 6.46 2.81
CA ILE A 67 3.02 6.07 3.22
C ILE A 67 3.08 4.89 4.19
N ARG A 68 2.00 4.65 4.95
CA ARG A 68 1.87 3.54 5.92
C ARG A 68 1.48 2.20 5.30
N GLN A 69 1.10 2.15 4.03
CA GLN A 69 0.57 0.95 3.37
C GLN A 69 1.66 -0.03 2.94
N ASP A 70 2.87 0.44 2.66
CA ASP A 70 3.97 -0.39 2.18
C ASP A 70 5.32 0.09 2.73
N PRO A 71 6.21 -0.82 3.19
CA PRO A 71 7.52 -0.48 3.75
C PRO A 71 8.49 0.14 2.74
N SER A 72 8.22 0.05 1.43
CA SER A 72 9.03 0.66 0.36
C SER A 72 8.66 2.12 0.11
N TYR A 73 7.46 2.56 0.54
CA TYR A 73 6.97 3.92 0.26
C TYR A 73 7.79 5.04 0.89
N PRO A 74 8.40 4.90 2.08
CA PRO A 74 9.24 5.96 2.64
C PRO A 74 10.41 6.36 1.73
N ALA A 75 11.12 5.38 1.16
CA ALA A 75 12.24 5.62 0.25
C ALA A 75 11.80 6.23 -1.08
N LEU A 76 10.67 5.76 -1.63
CA LEU A 76 10.07 6.31 -2.85
C LEU A 76 9.61 7.76 -2.64
N ALA A 77 8.93 8.03 -1.52
CA ALA A 77 8.49 9.37 -1.15
C ALA A 77 9.67 10.33 -0.93
N ALA A 78 10.73 9.88 -0.27
CA ALA A 78 11.94 10.68 -0.05
C ALA A 78 12.65 11.03 -1.37
N SER A 79 12.78 10.06 -2.27
CA SER A 79 13.33 10.28 -3.62
C SER A 79 12.48 11.28 -4.41
N GLY A 80 11.15 11.12 -4.36
CA GLY A 80 10.22 12.04 -5.00
C GLY A 80 10.28 13.46 -4.41
N LEU A 81 10.39 13.61 -3.10
CA LEU A 81 10.58 14.90 -2.42
C LEU A 81 11.88 15.57 -2.85
N ALA A 82 13.00 14.83 -2.85
CA ALA A 82 14.29 15.34 -3.27
C ALA A 82 14.27 15.83 -4.74
N ALA A 83 13.58 15.12 -5.62
CA ALA A 83 13.41 15.53 -7.01
C ALA A 83 12.49 16.75 -7.17
N ALA A 84 11.29 16.72 -6.56
CA ALA A 84 10.28 17.78 -6.69
C ALA A 84 10.75 19.12 -6.08
N LEU A 85 11.48 19.06 -4.98
CA LEU A 85 12.04 20.22 -4.28
C LEU A 85 13.42 20.64 -4.82
N GLN A 86 13.96 19.89 -5.80
CA GLN A 86 15.30 20.08 -6.40
C GLN A 86 16.42 20.13 -5.34
N ASP A 87 16.36 19.24 -4.34
CA ASP A 87 17.22 19.27 -3.17
C ASP A 87 17.72 17.87 -2.78
N GLN A 88 18.58 17.29 -3.61
CA GLN A 88 19.10 15.93 -3.42
C GLN A 88 19.95 15.77 -2.16
N LYS A 89 20.67 16.82 -1.75
CA LYS A 89 21.53 16.81 -0.54
C LYS A 89 20.74 16.58 0.76
N SER A 90 19.45 16.87 0.77
CA SER A 90 18.58 16.70 1.94
C SER A 90 17.82 15.38 1.94
N TYR A 91 18.14 14.46 1.01
CA TYR A 91 17.48 13.15 0.88
C TYR A 91 17.38 12.40 2.21
N SER A 92 18.46 12.31 2.98
CA SER A 92 18.49 11.63 4.27
C SER A 92 17.53 12.27 5.30
N GLY A 93 17.38 13.60 5.23
CA GLY A 93 16.41 14.34 6.03
C GLY A 93 14.97 14.01 5.63
N TYR A 94 14.68 13.94 4.34
CA TYR A 94 13.36 13.56 3.83
C TYR A 94 13.02 12.12 4.19
N LEU A 95 13.96 11.19 4.00
CA LEU A 95 13.80 9.78 4.34
C LEU A 95 13.44 9.61 5.80
N ARG A 96 14.17 10.26 6.71
CA ARG A 96 13.87 10.22 8.14
C ARG A 96 12.42 10.65 8.45
N ARG A 97 11.93 11.73 7.82
CA ARG A 97 10.54 12.20 8.02
C ARG A 97 9.51 11.22 7.46
N CYS A 98 9.81 10.64 6.31
CA CYS A 98 8.99 9.59 5.70
C CYS A 98 8.93 8.32 6.57
N GLU A 99 10.05 7.92 7.18
CA GLU A 99 10.11 6.77 8.09
C GLU A 99 9.36 7.04 9.40
N GLU A 100 9.50 8.22 9.99
CA GLU A 100 8.70 8.65 11.16
C GLU A 100 7.20 8.56 10.83
N ALA A 101 6.79 8.96 9.63
CA ALA A 101 5.38 8.87 9.23
C ALA A 101 4.91 7.43 8.98
N TRP A 102 5.77 6.58 8.44
CA TRP A 102 5.50 5.15 8.29
C TRP A 102 5.34 4.44 9.63
N ARG A 103 6.22 4.74 10.60
CA ARG A 103 6.14 4.25 11.99
C ARG A 103 4.94 4.81 12.76
N GLY A 104 4.30 5.86 12.24
CA GLY A 104 3.16 6.53 12.86
C GLY A 104 3.55 7.58 13.91
N GLU A 105 4.82 7.96 13.98
CA GLU A 105 5.36 9.02 14.84
C GLU A 105 5.06 10.41 14.28
N LEU A 106 4.83 10.50 12.96
CA LEU A 106 4.45 11.71 12.24
C LEU A 106 3.15 11.48 11.45
N ASN A 107 2.21 12.41 11.52
CA ASN A 107 1.00 12.31 10.72
C ASN A 107 1.32 12.49 9.21
N PRO A 108 0.98 11.53 8.32
CA PRO A 108 1.18 11.67 6.88
C PRO A 108 0.57 12.93 6.25
N ASP A 109 -0.57 13.41 6.75
CA ASP A 109 -1.19 14.67 6.29
C ASP A 109 -0.27 15.88 6.47
N ARG A 110 0.63 15.83 7.46
CA ARG A 110 1.61 16.88 7.70
C ARG A 110 2.71 16.90 6.66
N LEU A 111 3.15 15.73 6.19
CA LEU A 111 4.06 15.63 5.05
C LEU A 111 3.41 16.20 3.78
N LEU A 112 2.14 15.84 3.55
CA LEU A 112 1.39 16.33 2.39
C LEU A 112 1.18 17.85 2.43
N SER A 113 0.86 18.39 3.60
CA SER A 113 0.64 19.83 3.80
C SER A 113 1.94 20.62 3.63
N ALA A 114 3.04 20.16 4.23
CA ALA A 114 4.36 20.74 4.07
C ALA A 114 4.83 20.71 2.61
N TYR A 115 4.55 19.63 1.88
CA TYR A 115 4.85 19.51 0.46
C TYR A 115 4.08 20.54 -0.37
N LYS A 116 2.76 20.68 -0.16
CA LYS A 116 1.94 21.69 -0.84
C LYS A 116 2.45 23.11 -0.58
N GLN A 117 2.84 23.42 0.65
CA GLN A 117 3.39 24.71 1.03
C GLN A 117 4.73 24.99 0.33
N ALA A 118 5.62 23.99 0.28
CA ALA A 118 6.93 24.11 -0.37
C ALA A 118 6.84 24.25 -1.90
N MET A 119 5.78 23.72 -2.52
CA MET A 119 5.51 23.86 -3.95
C MET A 119 4.82 25.18 -4.34
N GLY A 120 4.51 26.04 -3.37
CA GLY A 120 3.85 27.32 -3.63
C GLY A 120 4.67 28.26 -4.52
N PRO A 121 4.01 29.15 -5.29
CA PRO A 121 4.68 30.01 -6.28
C PRO A 121 5.67 31.03 -5.68
N LYS A 122 5.54 31.32 -4.38
CA LYS A 122 6.41 32.25 -3.64
C LYS A 122 7.51 31.53 -2.84
N ALA A 123 7.57 30.20 -2.89
CA ALA A 123 8.50 29.41 -2.10
C ALA A 123 9.94 29.54 -2.61
N ARG A 124 10.79 30.23 -1.83
CA ARG A 124 12.24 30.22 -2.00
C ARG A 124 12.84 29.16 -1.09
N ASN A 125 13.79 28.38 -1.58
CA ASN A 125 14.42 27.29 -0.83
C ASN A 125 13.41 26.21 -0.35
N ARG A 126 12.77 25.55 -1.32
CA ARG A 126 11.62 24.65 -1.12
C ARG A 126 11.92 23.50 -0.16
N GLY A 127 13.13 22.93 -0.22
CA GLY A 127 13.56 21.87 0.68
C GLY A 127 13.60 22.28 2.15
N ALA A 128 14.18 23.46 2.43
CA ALA A 128 14.21 24.02 3.79
C ALA A 128 12.79 24.33 4.30
N LEU A 129 11.95 24.94 3.45
CA LEU A 129 10.55 25.23 3.79
C LEU A 129 9.77 23.96 4.16
N PHE A 130 9.93 22.88 3.38
CA PHE A 130 9.33 21.59 3.70
C PHE A 130 9.79 21.10 5.08
N MET A 131 11.11 21.06 5.33
CA MET A 131 11.66 20.55 6.58
C MET A 131 11.29 21.38 7.81
N VAL A 132 11.04 22.68 7.64
CA VAL A 132 10.52 23.57 8.69
C VAL A 132 9.04 23.32 8.91
N ALA A 133 8.23 23.27 7.85
CA ALA A 133 6.79 23.01 7.94
C ALA A 133 6.49 21.64 8.58
N VAL A 134 7.26 20.60 8.25
CA VAL A 134 7.16 19.29 8.91
C VAL A 134 7.50 19.38 10.39
N ARG A 135 8.45 20.23 10.81
CA ARG A 135 8.84 20.40 12.22
C ARG A 135 7.87 21.27 13.05
N CYS A 136 7.21 22.25 12.45
CA CYS A 136 6.54 23.33 13.20
C CYS A 136 5.03 23.16 13.52
N GLY A 137 4.36 22.07 13.17
CA GLY A 137 2.96 21.84 13.55
C GLY A 137 2.78 21.67 15.07
N VAL A 138 2.53 22.76 15.80
CA VAL A 138 1.22 23.36 16.11
C VAL A 138 1.51 24.69 16.80
N ARG A 139 1.12 25.80 16.17
CA ARG A 139 0.60 26.99 16.85
C ARG A 139 -0.46 27.58 15.94
N ASP A 140 -1.69 27.14 16.17
CA ASP A 140 -2.97 27.79 15.90
C ASP A 140 -3.97 26.72 16.36
N GLY A 141 -4.73 26.90 17.44
CA GLY A 141 -5.43 28.12 17.84
C GLY A 141 -6.86 27.95 17.38
#